data_AF-A0A1H2I2Q4-F1
#
_entry.id   AF-A0A1H2I2Q4-F1
#
_cell.length_a   1.000
_cell.length_b   1.000
_cell.length_c   1.000
_cell.angle_alpha   90.00
_cell.angle_beta   90.00
_cell.angle_gamma   90.00
#
_symmetry.space_group_name_H-M   'P 1'
#
loop_
_entity.id
_entity.type
_entity.pdbx_description
1 polymer ?
#
loop_
_entity_poly.entity_id
_entity_poly.type
_entity_poly.pdbx_seq_one_letter_code
_entity_poly.pdbx_strand_id
1 'polypeptide(L)'
;MNYTITFDDGIVYSSPDIRETDPGWASENGEKLTGIREMSIKLPNKKILILKGFEKYNFFVEASQAFGKKAKARIESFFFCGAWRGHVVSWEINYKNRQVLKRMALEGREYHGTATRGWRMGLIGEKAESGLCPLQ
;
A
#
# COMPACT_ATOMS: atom_id res chain seq x y z
N MET A 1 -12.87 -2.36 1.62
CA MET A 1 -11.50 -2.76 1.93
C MET A 1 -10.80 -1.48 2.33
N ASN A 2 -10.12 -1.46 3.46
CA ASN A 2 -9.58 -0.22 4.02
C ASN A 2 -8.18 -0.53 4.53
N TYR A 3 -7.28 0.42 4.33
CA TYR A 3 -6.02 0.46 5.07
C TYR A 3 -6.13 1.46 6.24
N THR A 4 -5.30 1.22 7.24
CA THR A 4 -5.09 2.09 8.39
C THR A 4 -3.60 2.44 8.44
N ILE A 5 -3.30 3.72 8.66
CA ILE A 5 -1.95 4.23 8.88
C ILE A 5 -1.84 4.63 10.35
N THR A 6 -0.81 4.14 11.02
CA THR A 6 -0.41 4.59 12.35
C THR A 6 0.87 5.41 12.21
N PHE A 7 0.82 6.66 12.63
CA PHE A 7 1.97 7.57 12.66
C PHE A 7 2.79 7.38 13.94
N ASP A 8 4.00 7.95 13.96
CA ASP A 8 4.94 7.86 15.09
C ASP A 8 4.34 8.43 16.39
N ASP A 9 3.68 9.58 16.27
CA ASP A 9 2.98 10.28 17.36
C ASP A 9 1.72 9.54 17.89
N GLY A 10 1.37 8.40 17.30
CA GLY A 10 0.20 7.61 17.69
C GLY A 10 -1.10 7.99 17.01
N ILE A 11 -1.10 9.00 16.13
CA ILE A 11 -2.28 9.32 15.32
C ILE A 11 -2.57 8.15 14.38
N VAL A 12 -3.85 7.80 14.27
CA VAL A 12 -4.34 6.74 13.41
C VAL A 12 -5.27 7.32 12.35
N TYR A 13 -4.93 7.12 11.09
CA TYR A 13 -5.79 7.42 9.94
C TYR A 13 -6.40 6.13 9.40
N SER A 14 -7.70 6.13 9.14
CA SER A 14 -8.37 5.04 8.43
C SER A 14 -8.89 5.56 7.09
N SER A 15 -8.49 4.89 6.01
CA SER A 15 -8.95 5.22 4.66
C SER A 15 -10.44 4.92 4.46
N PRO A 16 -11.10 5.62 3.51
CA PRO A 16 -12.37 5.16 2.94
C PRO A 16 -12.19 3.79 2.26
N ASP A 17 -13.28 3.23 1.72
CA ASP A 17 -13.16 1.98 0.98
C ASP A 17 -12.34 2.21 -0.30
N ILE A 18 -11.11 1.67 -0.35
CA ILE A 18 -10.17 1.91 -1.44
C ILE A 18 -10.60 1.31 -2.78
N ARG A 19 -11.70 0.55 -2.79
CA ARG A 19 -12.33 0.03 -4.02
C ARG A 19 -13.22 1.06 -4.69
N GLU A 20 -13.49 2.17 -4.03
CA GLU A 20 -14.28 3.29 -4.55
C GLU A 20 -13.39 4.32 -5.26
N THR A 21 -13.92 5.51 -5.52
CA THR A 21 -13.31 6.50 -6.43
C THR A 21 -12.09 7.22 -5.82
N ASP A 22 -12.06 7.42 -4.51
CA ASP A 22 -10.97 8.08 -3.79
C ASP A 22 -10.44 7.13 -2.69
N PRO A 23 -9.21 6.62 -2.82
CA PRO A 23 -8.64 5.71 -1.84
C PRO A 23 -8.08 6.41 -0.58
N GLY A 24 -8.17 7.74 -0.51
CA GLY A 24 -7.72 8.55 0.62
C GLY A 24 -6.20 8.62 0.79
N TRP A 25 -5.42 8.11 -0.16
CA TRP A 25 -3.95 8.15 -0.09
C TRP A 25 -3.44 9.57 -0.30
N ALA A 26 -2.62 10.04 0.65
CA ALA A 26 -2.20 11.44 0.78
C ALA A 26 -3.33 12.41 1.21
N SER A 27 -4.55 11.94 1.45
CA SER A 27 -5.64 12.76 2.00
C SER A 27 -5.54 12.91 3.52
N GLU A 28 -4.64 12.15 4.16
CA GLU A 28 -4.37 12.21 5.59
C GLU A 28 -3.52 13.43 6.02
N ASN A 29 -3.05 14.24 5.06
CA ASN A 29 -2.17 15.39 5.28
C ASN A 29 -2.80 16.51 6.11
N GLY A 30 -2.55 16.49 7.42
CA GLY A 30 -2.44 17.71 8.25
C GLY A 30 -1.01 18.25 8.25
N GLU A 31 -0.81 19.49 8.73
CA GLU A 31 0.50 20.19 8.71
C GLU A 31 1.62 19.57 9.57
N LYS A 32 1.36 18.47 10.31
CA LYS A 32 2.33 17.86 11.23
C LYS A 32 2.21 16.34 11.33
N LEU A 33 2.11 15.62 10.21
CA LEU A 33 2.24 14.16 10.30
C LEU A 33 3.69 13.76 10.55
N THR A 34 3.92 13.06 11.66
CA THR A 34 5.17 12.32 11.89
C THR A 34 5.31 11.15 10.90
N GLY A 35 6.48 10.52 10.83
CA GLY A 35 6.71 9.40 9.91
C GLY A 35 5.71 8.25 10.11
N ILE A 36 5.36 7.55 9.04
CA ILE A 36 4.52 6.35 9.13
C ILE A 36 5.27 5.25 9.88
N ARG A 37 4.69 4.79 11.00
CA ARG A 37 5.23 3.67 11.78
C ARG A 37 4.71 2.34 11.27
N GLU A 38 3.43 2.27 10.95
CA GLU A 38 2.76 1.05 10.50
C GLU A 38 1.63 1.36 9.52
N MET A 39 1.46 0.48 8.53
CA MET A 39 0.30 0.39 7.68
C MET A 39 -0.32 -1.01 7.82
N SER A 40 -1.62 -1.07 8.05
CA SER A 40 -2.38 -2.33 8.11
C SER A 40 -3.54 -2.32 7.13
N ILE A 41 -3.87 -3.47 6.55
CA ILE A 41 -4.92 -3.61 5.52
C ILE A 41 -5.78 -4.83 5.82
N LYS A 42 -7.09 -4.60 5.99
CA LYS A 42 -8.06 -5.69 6.18
C LYS A 42 -8.42 -6.31 4.83
N LEU A 43 -8.00 -7.54 4.62
CA LEU A 43 -8.26 -8.29 3.40
C LEU A 43 -9.64 -8.99 3.45
N PRO A 44 -10.30 -9.21 2.29
CA PRO A 44 -11.59 -9.90 2.24
C PRO A 44 -11.59 -11.32 2.83
N ASN A 45 -10.43 -11.98 2.87
CA ASN A 45 -10.25 -13.34 3.38
C ASN A 45 -10.02 -13.42 4.89
N LYS A 46 -10.46 -12.42 5.66
CA LYS A 46 -10.27 -12.33 7.12
C LYS A 46 -8.80 -12.41 7.54
N LYS A 47 -7.90 -11.85 6.73
CA LYS A 47 -6.50 -11.64 7.08
C LYS A 47 -6.21 -10.14 7.15
N ILE A 48 -5.19 -9.79 7.91
CA ILE A 48 -4.64 -8.44 7.94
C ILE A 48 -3.24 -8.51 7.33
N LEU A 49 -3.00 -7.68 6.32
CA LEU A 49 -1.64 -7.40 5.88
C LEU A 49 -1.07 -6.28 6.73
N ILE A 50 0.13 -6.46 7.28
CA ILE A 50 0.85 -5.45 8.07
C ILE A 50 2.17 -5.15 7.38
N LEU A 51 2.50 -3.86 7.28
CA LEU A 51 3.82 -3.33 6.91
C LEU A 51 4.23 -2.36 8.02
N LYS A 52 5.38 -2.56 8.67
CA LYS A 52 5.88 -1.67 9.72
C LYS A 52 7.39 -1.47 9.65
N GLY A 53 7.88 -0.35 10.20
CA GLY A 53 9.31 -0.04 10.28
C GLY A 53 10.00 0.19 8.92
N PHE A 54 9.26 0.51 7.85
CA PHE A 54 9.85 0.88 6.56
C PHE A 54 10.23 2.37 6.54
N GLU A 55 11.25 2.71 5.74
CA GLU A 55 11.74 4.08 5.56
C GLU A 55 10.77 4.92 4.72
N LYS A 56 10.08 4.26 3.78
CA LYS A 56 9.04 4.86 2.95
C LYS A 56 7.94 3.85 2.69
N TYR A 57 6.70 4.32 2.55
CA TYR A 57 5.53 3.52 2.20
C TYR A 57 4.93 4.02 0.89
N ASN A 58 4.34 3.12 0.11
CA ASN A 58 3.58 3.49 -1.07
C ASN A 58 2.30 2.67 -1.19
N PHE A 59 1.28 3.29 -1.77
CA PHE A 59 0.06 2.64 -2.19
C PHE A 59 -0.30 3.09 -3.60
N PHE A 60 -0.60 2.13 -4.48
CA PHE A 60 -1.12 2.43 -5.80
C PHE A 60 -2.05 1.33 -6.31
N VAL A 61 -2.84 1.68 -7.31
CA VAL A 61 -3.84 0.81 -7.92
C VAL A 61 -3.46 0.58 -9.37
N GLU A 62 -3.41 -0.69 -9.77
CA GLU A 62 -3.38 -1.05 -11.18
C GLU A 62 -4.81 -1.17 -11.67
N ALA A 63 -5.14 -0.47 -12.75
CA ALA A 63 -6.43 -0.50 -13.39
C ALA A 63 -6.28 -0.60 -14.91
N SER A 64 -7.25 -1.22 -15.57
CA SER A 64 -7.30 -1.32 -17.03
C SER A 64 -8.62 -0.78 -17.57
N GLN A 65 -8.57 -0.23 -18.80
CA GLN A 65 -9.73 0.24 -19.53
C GLN A 65 -9.54 -0.11 -21.01
N ALA A 66 -10.62 -0.60 -21.65
CA ALA A 66 -10.59 -0.85 -23.08
C ALA A 66 -10.58 0.47 -23.87
N PHE A 67 -9.66 0.61 -24.83
CA PHE A 67 -9.65 1.76 -25.74
C PHE A 67 -10.90 1.78 -26.64
N GLY A 68 -11.44 2.97 -26.91
CA GLY A 68 -12.49 3.19 -27.91
C GLY A 68 -13.93 2.88 -27.50
N LYS A 69 -14.20 2.42 -26.28
CA LYS A 69 -15.56 2.30 -25.73
C LYS A 69 -15.73 3.22 -24.52
N LYS A 70 -16.97 3.63 -24.20
CA LYS A 70 -17.35 4.19 -22.87
C LYS A 70 -17.23 3.15 -21.74
N ALA A 71 -16.31 2.20 -21.85
CA ALA A 71 -16.10 1.15 -20.86
C ALA A 71 -15.53 1.80 -19.59
N LYS A 72 -16.05 1.44 -18.42
CA LYS A 72 -15.50 1.90 -17.15
C LYS A 72 -14.14 1.25 -16.92
N ALA A 73 -13.22 2.00 -16.31
CA ALA A 73 -11.97 1.42 -15.81
C ALA A 73 -12.30 0.33 -14.78
N ARG A 74 -11.54 -0.76 -14.81
CA ARG A 74 -11.63 -1.84 -13.83
C ARG A 74 -10.33 -1.92 -13.03
N ILE A 75 -10.45 -2.15 -11.74
CA ILE A 75 -9.31 -2.40 -10.86
C ILE A 75 -8.81 -3.83 -11.12
N GLU A 76 -7.50 -3.98 -11.31
CA GLU A 76 -6.82 -5.27 -11.45
C GLU A 76 -6.17 -5.70 -10.15
N SER A 77 -5.43 -4.78 -9.53
CA SER A 77 -4.60 -5.06 -8.35
C SER A 77 -4.45 -3.83 -7.47
N PHE A 78 -4.32 -4.08 -6.17
CA PHE A 78 -3.86 -3.08 -5.20
C PHE A 78 -2.45 -3.43 -4.75
N PHE A 79 -1.58 -2.42 -4.70
CA PHE A 79 -0.21 -2.59 -4.28
C PHE A 79 0.04 -1.81 -2.98
N PHE A 80 0.59 -2.51 -2.00
CA PHE A 80 1.07 -1.93 -0.74
C PHE A 80 2.56 -2.20 -0.63
N CYS A 81 3.34 -1.12 -0.56
CA CYS A 81 4.79 -1.20 -0.68
C CYS A 81 5.47 -0.57 0.53
N GLY A 82 6.63 -1.13 0.89
CA GLY A 82 7.54 -0.56 1.87
C GLY A 82 8.97 -0.58 1.31
N ALA A 83 9.66 0.55 1.38
CA ALA A 83 11.07 0.69 1.03
C ALA A 83 11.94 0.59 2.29
N TRP A 84 13.01 -0.21 2.21
CA TRP A 84 13.99 -0.36 3.27
C TRP A 84 15.35 -0.74 2.69
N ARG A 85 16.38 0.04 2.98
CA ARG A 85 17.78 -0.22 2.57
C ARG A 85 17.95 -0.47 1.07
N GLY A 86 17.32 0.37 0.25
CA GLY A 86 17.42 0.32 -1.22
C GLY A 86 16.62 -0.81 -1.87
N HIS A 87 15.80 -1.53 -1.10
CA HIS A 87 14.87 -2.54 -1.59
C HIS A 87 13.43 -2.14 -1.31
N VAL A 88 12.52 -2.57 -2.17
CA VAL A 88 11.08 -2.43 -2.00
C VAL A 88 10.46 -3.80 -1.84
N VAL A 89 9.70 -3.98 -0.76
CA VAL A 89 8.78 -5.10 -0.61
C VAL A 89 7.41 -4.66 -1.08
N SER A 90 6.84 -5.36 -2.06
CA SER A 90 5.51 -5.09 -2.60
C SER A 90 4.58 -6.24 -2.30
N TRP A 91 3.43 -5.91 -1.73
CA TRP A 91 2.30 -6.82 -1.58
C TRP A 91 1.22 -6.46 -2.59
N GLU A 92 0.98 -7.37 -3.54
CA GLU A 92 -0.05 -7.27 -4.56
C GLU A 92 -1.30 -8.04 -4.10
N ILE A 93 -2.44 -7.35 -4.00
CA ILE A 93 -3.76 -7.97 -3.85
C ILE A 93 -4.39 -7.99 -5.25
N ASN A 94 -4.31 -9.14 -5.91
CA ASN A 94 -4.74 -9.29 -7.29
C ASN A 94 -6.21 -9.74 -7.36
N TYR A 95 -7.07 -8.89 -7.92
CA TYR A 95 -8.50 -9.12 -8.03
C TYR A 95 -8.85 -10.06 -9.19
N LYS A 96 -8.01 -10.09 -10.23
CA LYS A 96 -8.22 -10.95 -11.41
C LYS A 96 -8.06 -12.43 -11.06
N ASN A 97 -7.04 -12.80 -10.29
CA ASN A 97 -6.75 -14.19 -9.93
C ASN A 97 -7.03 -14.54 -8.45
N ARG A 98 -7.48 -13.56 -7.64
CA ARG A 98 -7.78 -13.70 -6.22
C ARG A 98 -6.59 -14.12 -5.35
N GLN A 99 -5.38 -13.74 -5.75
CA GLN A 99 -4.15 -14.05 -5.01
C GLN A 99 -3.60 -12.82 -4.26
N VAL A 100 -2.83 -13.11 -3.22
CA VAL A 100 -2.01 -12.12 -2.53
C VAL A 100 -0.55 -12.52 -2.73
N LEU A 101 0.23 -11.69 -3.40
CA LEU A 101 1.61 -11.99 -3.78
C LEU A 101 2.56 -11.02 -3.08
N LYS A 102 3.62 -11.56 -2.48
CA LYS A 102 4.74 -10.78 -1.95
C LYS A 102 5.88 -10.81 -2.97
N ARG A 103 6.43 -9.65 -3.31
CA ARG A 103 7.62 -9.50 -4.16
C ARG A 103 8.63 -8.58 -3.50
N MET A 104 9.88 -8.73 -3.90
CA MET A 104 10.96 -7.84 -3.51
C MET A 104 11.72 -7.41 -4.76
N ALA A 105 12.06 -6.13 -4.84
CA ALA A 105 12.79 -5.54 -5.95
C ALA A 105 13.76 -4.46 -5.44
N LEU A 106 14.65 -3.99 -6.31
CA LEU A 106 15.43 -2.78 -6.05
C LEU A 106 14.51 -1.55 -6.12
N GLU A 107 14.76 -0.58 -5.25
CA GLU A 107 14.07 0.71 -5.30
C GLU A 107 14.30 1.38 -6.67
N GLY A 108 13.22 1.85 -7.29
CA GLY A 108 13.20 2.39 -8.65
C GLY A 108 12.93 1.36 -9.74
N ARG A 109 12.70 0.09 -9.39
CA ARG A 109 12.39 -1.02 -10.32
C ARG A 109 11.26 -1.92 -9.83
N GLU A 110 10.53 -1.50 -8.82
CA GLU A 110 9.53 -2.30 -8.10
C GLU A 110 8.27 -2.61 -8.91
N TYR A 111 7.99 -1.86 -9.98
CA TYR A 111 6.82 -2.06 -10.80
C TYR A 111 7.19 -2.22 -12.28
N HIS A 112 7.16 -3.46 -12.78
CA HIS A 112 7.54 -3.81 -14.16
C HIS A 112 8.90 -3.22 -14.59
N GLY A 113 9.86 -3.15 -13.66
CA GLY A 113 11.20 -2.59 -13.92
C GLY A 113 11.27 -1.06 -13.87
N THR A 114 10.20 -0.41 -13.43
CA THR A 114 10.08 1.06 -13.32
C THR A 114 9.79 1.50 -11.88
N ALA A 115 10.07 2.77 -11.61
CA ALA A 115 9.83 3.40 -10.31
C ALA A 115 8.35 3.78 -10.14
N THR A 116 7.81 3.54 -8.96
CA THR A 116 6.50 4.02 -8.52
C THR A 116 6.62 5.39 -7.88
N ARG A 117 5.50 6.12 -7.81
CA ARG A 117 5.39 7.46 -7.23
C ARG A 117 4.39 7.45 -6.08
N GLY A 118 4.33 8.54 -5.31
CA GLY A 118 3.40 8.64 -4.18
C GLY A 118 3.98 8.15 -2.85
N TRP A 119 5.30 7.97 -2.78
CA TRP A 119 6.02 7.57 -1.57
C TRP A 119 5.80 8.54 -0.42
N ARG A 120 5.51 7.98 0.76
CA ARG A 120 5.31 8.68 2.03
C ARG A 120 6.41 8.26 3.00
N MET A 121 6.91 9.20 3.78
CA MET A 121 8.00 8.92 4.71
C MET A 121 7.52 8.04 5.87
N GLY A 122 8.35 7.05 6.20
CA GLY A 122 8.20 6.20 7.36
C GLY A 122 9.18 6.55 8.47
N LEU A 123 9.57 5.56 9.26
CA LEU A 123 10.59 5.67 10.30
C LEU A 123 11.94 5.19 9.77
N ILE A 124 12.95 6.06 9.80
CA ILE A 124 14.30 5.73 9.34
C ILE A 124 15.03 4.97 10.46
N GLY A 125 15.65 3.83 10.12
CA GLY A 125 16.53 3.09 11.02
C GLY A 125 15.88 1.96 11.80
N GLU A 126 14.56 1.81 11.75
CA GLU A 126 13.88 0.63 12.30
C GLU A 126 14.04 -0.60 11.40
N LYS A 127 13.88 -1.78 11.99
CA LYS A 127 13.87 -3.04 11.24
C LYS A 127 12.50 -3.20 10.58
N ALA A 128 12.46 -3.19 9.25
CA ALA A 128 11.23 -3.38 8.50
C ALA A 128 10.68 -4.80 8.61
N GLU A 129 9.36 -4.91 8.78
CA GLU A 129 8.64 -6.19 8.84
C GLU A 129 7.36 -6.11 8.03
N SER A 130 7.02 -7.20 7.33
CA SER A 130 5.71 -7.33 6.69
C SER A 130 5.21 -8.76 6.59
N GLY A 131 3.91 -8.95 6.78
CA GLY A 131 3.30 -10.28 6.83
C GLY A 131 1.77 -10.24 6.83
N LEU A 132 1.20 -11.44 6.66
CA LEU A 132 -0.23 -11.69 6.78
C LEU A 132 -0.52 -12.33 8.14
N CYS A 133 -1.45 -11.74 8.88
CA CYS A 133 -1.95 -12.24 10.16
C CYS A 133 -3.43 -12.64 10.04
N PRO A 134 -3.92 -13.61 10.82
CA PRO A 134 -5.36 -13.84 10.96
C PRO A 134 -6.04 -12.60 11.56
N LEU A 135 -7.25 -12.27 11.09
CA LEU A 135 -8.12 -11.31 11.77
C LEU A 135 -8.65 -11.99 13.05
N GLN A 136 -8.28 -11.46 14.22
CA GLN A 136 -8.78 -11.90 15.52
C GLN A 136 -10.27 -11.60 15.68
#